data_AF-F0S442-F1
#
_entry.id   AF-F0S442-F1
#
_cell.length_a   1.000
_cell.length_b   1.000
_cell.length_c   1.000
_cell.angle_alpha   90.00
_cell.angle_beta   90.00
_cell.angle_gamma   90.00
#
_symmetry.space_group_name_H-M   'P 1'
#
loop_
_entity.id
_entity.type
_entity.pdbx_description
1 polymer ?
#
loop_
_entity_poly.entity_id
_entity_poly.type
_entity_poly.pdbx_seq_one_letter_code
_entity_poly.pdbx_strand_id
1 'polypeptide(L)'
;MLSEEFIAAVEKAFTMKGFDLTVEFTDIEMWDEAIFHIQSLLSVKSISYVSFHHTFKIEYLLENGNLISISYKPSSGDFYE
;
A
#
# COMPACT_ATOMS: atom_id res chain seq x y z
N MET A 1 1.70 5.43 -12.81
CA MET A 1 1.16 4.13 -13.26
C MET A 1 1.87 3.02 -12.51
N LEU A 2 1.15 2.36 -11.62
CA LEU A 2 1.67 1.23 -10.84
C LEU A 2 2.12 0.06 -11.74
N SER A 3 3.14 -0.67 -11.29
CA SER A 3 3.61 -1.86 -12.02
C SER A 3 2.62 -3.02 -11.89
N GLU A 4 2.53 -3.86 -12.92
CA GLU A 4 1.72 -5.08 -12.88
C GLU A 4 2.14 -6.02 -11.73
N GLU A 5 3.44 -6.05 -11.42
CA GLU A 5 4.00 -6.80 -10.30
C GLU A 5 3.44 -6.32 -8.96
N PHE A 6 3.32 -5.00 -8.76
CA PHE A 6 2.75 -4.43 -7.55
C PHE A 6 1.27 -4.83 -7.40
N ILE A 7 0.49 -4.69 -8.47
CA ILE A 7 -0.93 -5.05 -8.48
C ILE A 7 -1.10 -6.53 -8.13
N ALA A 8 -0.34 -7.41 -8.77
CA ALA A 8 -0.37 -8.84 -8.48
C ALA A 8 0.06 -9.17 -7.04
N ALA A 9 1.04 -8.45 -6.49
CA ALA A 9 1.48 -8.63 -5.11
C ALA A 9 0.41 -8.21 -4.10
N VAL A 10 -0.32 -7.12 -4.36
CA VAL A 10 -1.46 -6.68 -3.53
C VAL A 10 -2.56 -7.75 -3.54
N GLU A 11 -2.93 -8.27 -4.71
CA GLU A 11 -3.92 -9.35 -4.78
C GLU A 11 -3.48 -10.64 -4.08
N LYS A 12 -2.17 -10.94 -4.14
CA LYS A 12 -1.58 -12.07 -3.45
C LYS A 12 -1.62 -11.88 -1.92
N ALA A 13 -1.35 -10.68 -1.42
CA ALA A 13 -1.47 -10.35 -0.01
C ALA A 13 -2.91 -10.51 0.52
N PHE A 14 -3.92 -10.35 -0.33
CA PHE A 14 -5.32 -10.60 0.06
C PHE A 14 -5.67 -12.08 0.20
N THR A 15 -4.99 -12.97 -0.54
CA THR A 15 -5.43 -14.36 -0.72
C THR A 15 -4.48 -15.39 -0.13
N MET A 16 -3.17 -15.13 -0.16
CA MET A 16 -2.14 -16.07 0.30
C MET A 16 -1.72 -15.75 1.71
N LYS A 17 -2.18 -16.53 2.69
CA LYS A 17 -1.79 -16.38 4.10
C LYS A 17 -0.26 -16.49 4.27
N GLY A 18 0.32 -15.61 5.08
CA GLY A 18 1.77 -15.51 5.30
C GLY A 18 2.52 -14.73 4.22
N PHE A 19 1.81 -13.97 3.37
CA PHE A 19 2.40 -13.10 2.36
C PHE A 19 2.23 -11.64 2.76
N ASP A 20 3.25 -11.10 3.41
CA ASP A 20 3.33 -9.67 3.73
C ASP A 20 3.91 -8.89 2.55
N LEU A 21 3.37 -7.70 2.31
CA LEU A 21 3.82 -6.79 1.26
C LEU A 21 4.38 -5.53 1.89
N THR A 22 5.64 -5.21 1.60
CA THR A 22 6.26 -3.94 2.02
C THR A 22 6.84 -3.24 0.80
N VAL A 23 6.45 -1.99 0.58
CA VAL A 23 6.89 -1.18 -0.58
C VAL A 23 7.23 0.24 -0.13
N GLU A 24 8.34 0.76 -0.65
CA GLU A 24 8.78 2.14 -0.48
C GLU A 24 8.72 2.84 -1.84
N PHE A 25 8.09 4.01 -1.87
CA PHE A 25 7.95 4.87 -3.03
C PHE A 25 8.83 6.11 -2.85
N THR A 26 9.50 6.54 -3.92
CA THR A 26 10.24 7.82 -3.96
C THR A 26 9.48 8.90 -4.72
N ASP A 27 8.39 8.52 -5.38
CA ASP A 27 7.51 9.40 -6.15
C ASP A 27 6.17 9.50 -5.38
N ILE A 28 5.77 10.73 -5.05
CA ILE A 28 4.57 10.99 -4.26
C ILE A 28 3.28 10.68 -5.02
N GLU A 29 3.25 10.88 -6.34
CA GLU A 29 2.09 10.55 -7.18
C GLU A 29 1.91 9.04 -7.25
N MET A 30 3.01 8.29 -7.36
CA MET A 30 2.97 6.83 -7.35
C MET A 30 2.56 6.27 -5.98
N TRP A 31 2.97 6.92 -4.89
CA TRP A 31 2.53 6.55 -3.54
C TRP A 31 1.02 6.79 -3.37
N ASP A 32 0.51 7.94 -3.80
CA ASP A 32 -0.93 8.24 -3.77
C ASP A 32 -1.74 7.27 -4.64
N GLU A 33 -1.26 6.97 -5.85
CA GLU A 33 -1.89 5.98 -6.74
C GLU A 33 -1.94 4.60 -6.08
N ALA A 34 -0.86 4.19 -5.39
CA ALA A 34 -0.81 2.93 -4.64
C ALA A 34 -1.81 2.88 -3.48
N ILE A 35 -1.93 3.97 -2.71
CA ILE A 35 -2.92 4.11 -1.63
C ILE A 35 -4.32 3.94 -2.21
N PHE A 36 -4.65 4.70 -3.24
CA PHE A 36 -5.95 4.67 -3.89
C PHE A 36 -6.29 3.27 -4.42
N HIS A 37 -5.33 2.63 -5.10
CA HIS A 37 -5.51 1.30 -5.65
C HIS A 37 -5.79 0.25 -4.57
N ILE A 38 -4.99 0.22 -3.49
CA ILE A 38 -5.19 -0.71 -2.38
C ILE A 38 -6.56 -0.51 -1.73
N GLN A 39 -6.93 0.74 -1.43
CA GLN A 39 -8.24 1.05 -0.82
C GLN A 39 -9.42 0.67 -1.72
N SER A 40 -9.29 0.91 -3.03
CA SER A 40 -10.27 0.50 -4.03
C SER A 40 -10.47 -1.01 -4.03
N LEU A 41 -9.38 -1.80 -4.04
CA LEU A 41 -9.48 -3.26 -4.01
C LEU A 41 -10.01 -3.80 -2.69
N LEU A 42 -9.59 -3.23 -1.54
CA LEU A 42 -10.12 -3.60 -0.22
C LEU A 42 -11.64 -3.41 -0.17
N SER A 43 -12.13 -2.29 -0.72
CA SER A 43 -13.56 -1.99 -0.83
C SER A 43 -14.30 -2.95 -1.77
N VAL A 44 -13.82 -3.10 -3.01
CA VAL A 44 -14.44 -3.96 -4.03
C VAL A 44 -14.51 -5.42 -3.58
N LYS A 45 -13.46 -5.92 -2.94
CA LYS A 45 -13.39 -7.31 -2.44
C LYS A 45 -13.98 -7.47 -1.04
N SER A 46 -14.46 -6.39 -0.41
CA SER A 46 -15.01 -6.39 0.96
C SER A 46 -14.09 -7.07 1.99
N ILE A 47 -12.79 -6.78 1.89
CA ILE A 47 -11.79 -7.36 2.78
C ILE A 47 -11.78 -6.56 4.09
N SER A 48 -11.94 -7.24 5.23
CA SER A 48 -11.80 -6.60 6.54
C SER A 48 -10.34 -6.28 6.83
N TYR A 49 -10.07 -5.06 7.30
CA TYR A 49 -8.72 -4.63 7.67
C TYR A 49 -8.76 -3.59 8.80
N VAL A 50 -7.62 -3.44 9.48
CA VAL A 50 -7.31 -2.29 10.33
C VAL A 50 -6.19 -1.51 9.65
N SER A 51 -6.26 -0.18 9.65
CA SER A 51 -5.20 0.65 9.07
C SER A 51 -4.52 1.55 10.11
N PHE A 52 -3.21 1.73 9.94
CA PHE A 52 -2.39 2.64 10.73
C PHE A 52 -1.75 3.66 9.80
N HIS A 53 -1.89 4.94 10.14
CA HIS A 53 -1.44 6.05 9.32
C HIS A 53 -0.38 6.83 10.07
N HIS A 54 0.81 6.89 9.49
CA HIS A 54 1.92 7.74 9.89
C HIS A 54 2.22 8.74 8.76
N THR A 55 3.00 9.77 9.05
CA THR A 55 3.25 10.90 8.13
C THR A 55 3.57 10.49 6.70
N PHE A 56 4.46 9.49 6.52
CA PHE A 56 4.83 8.98 5.19
C PHE A 56 4.74 7.44 5.11
N LYS A 57 3.81 6.84 5.86
CA LYS A 57 3.63 5.39 5.87
C LYS A 57 2.20 5.03 6.21
N ILE A 58 1.64 4.09 5.46
CA ILE A 58 0.32 3.51 5.72
C ILE A 58 0.47 2.00 5.78
N GLU A 59 -0.09 1.41 6.83
CA GLU A 59 -0.11 -0.03 7.04
C GLU A 59 -1.55 -0.52 7.08
N TYR A 60 -1.82 -1.62 6.38
CA TYR A 60 -3.10 -2.32 6.35
C TYR A 60 -2.88 -3.73 6.92
N LEU A 61 -3.38 -3.98 8.12
CA LEU A 61 -3.43 -5.31 8.71
C LEU A 61 -4.73 -5.98 8.28
N LEU A 62 -4.61 -7.01 7.45
CA LEU A 62 -5.73 -7.73 6.89
C LEU A 62 -6.23 -8.81 7.86
N GLU A 63 -7.52 -9.16 7.78
CA GLU A 63 -8.12 -10.23 8.61
C GLU A 63 -7.43 -11.60 8.42
N ASN A 64 -6.85 -11.85 7.24
CA ASN A 64 -6.09 -13.06 6.97
C ASN A 64 -4.73 -13.13 7.71
N GLY A 65 -4.34 -12.05 8.40
CA GLY A 65 -3.11 -11.91 9.17
C GLY A 65 -1.94 -11.30 8.42
N ASN A 66 -2.10 -10.98 7.13
CA ASN A 66 -1.04 -10.37 6.33
C ASN A 66 -1.01 -8.85 6.53
N LEU A 67 0.18 -8.27 6.38
CA LEU A 67 0.42 -6.83 6.44
C LEU A 67 0.75 -6.28 5.05
N ILE A 68 0.05 -5.23 4.63
CA ILE A 68 0.45 -4.40 3.50
C ILE A 68 0.97 -3.07 4.06
N SER A 69 2.27 -2.83 3.94
CA SER A 69 2.94 -1.61 4.37
C SER A 69 3.46 -0.84 3.16
N ILE A 70 2.91 0.34 2.92
CA ILE A 70 3.40 1.24 1.89
C ILE A 70 3.95 2.52 2.52
N SER A 71 5.11 2.97 2.05
CA SER A 71 5.78 4.15 2.58
C SER A 71 6.27 5.05 1.47
N TYR A 72 6.34 6.34 1.76
CA TYR A 72 6.97 7.33 0.90
C TYR A 72 8.27 7.79 1.54
N LYS A 73 9.33 7.83 0.73
CA LYS A 73 10.63 8.33 1.12
C LYS A 73 10.84 9.68 0.47
N PRO A 74 10.68 10.77 1.23
CA PRO A 74 10.82 12.10 0.68
C PRO A 74 12.28 12.41 0.31
N SER A 75 12.43 13.15 -0.77
CA SER A 75 13.67 13.72 -1.28
C SER A 75 13.85 15.15 -0.77
N SER A 76 15.10 15.59 -0.68
CA SER A 76 15.42 17.00 -0.46
C SER A 76 14.88 17.83 -1.63
N GLY A 77 13.78 18.55 -1.41
CA GLY A 77 13.12 19.38 -2.43
C GLY A 77 11.62 19.13 -2.56
N ASP A 78 11.12 17.98 -2.11
CA ASP A 78 9.72 17.57 -2.35
C ASP A 78 8.68 18.41 -1.59
N PHE A 79 9.10 19.19 -0.60
CA PHE A 79 8.24 20.05 0.22
C PHE A 79 8.71 21.52 0.29
N TYR A 80 9.72 21.88 -0.50
CA TYR A 80 10.23 23.25 -0.57
C TYR A 80 9.85 23.83 -1.93
N GLU A 81 8.62 24.33 -2.04
CA GLU A 81 8.25 25.37 -3.01
C GLU A 81 8.51 26.77 -2.43
#